data_AF-A0A7J7WWV9-F1
#
_entry.id   AF-A0A7J7WWV9-F1
#
_cell.length_a   1.000
_cell.length_b   1.000
_cell.length_c   1.000
_cell.angle_alpha   90.00
_cell.angle_beta   90.00
_cell.angle_gamma   90.00
#
_symmetry.space_group_name_H-M   'P 1'
#
loop_
_entity.id
_entity.type
_entity.pdbx_description
1 polymer ?
#
loop_
_entity_poly.entity_id
_entity_poly.type
_entity_poly.pdbx_seq_one_letter_code
_entity_poly.pdbx_strand_id
1 'polypeptide(L)'
;MIVFVRFNSSHGFPVEVDSATSIFQLKEEVAKRQGVPADQLRVIFAGKELRNDLVVQSCDLGQQSIVHVVLRPGREGPAMAAGGDRPPGTAGAFAREPESLTRVDFSSSVLPTDSAGLAVILHDDREGAARTVGRPAGRPAYNSFYVYCKGPCQRVQPGKLRVRCGTCQQATLTLAQGPSCWDDVLIPKRMRGECQSPGCPGTSAEFFFKCSAHPTSDKETSVALNLITTNSRGITCITCTDIRSPVLVFQCNHRHVICLDCFHLYCVTRLNDRQFVHDPQLGYSLPCVAVSRRLPVCVCCY
;
A
#
# COMPACT_ATOMS: atom_id res chain seq x y z
N MET A 1 7.80 -21.40 -0.12
CA MET A 1 8.01 -20.03 -0.66
C MET A 1 9.34 -19.49 -0.13
N ILE A 2 10.03 -18.60 -0.86
CA ILE A 2 11.29 -18.00 -0.37
C ILE A 2 11.02 -16.59 0.15
N VAL A 3 11.47 -16.29 1.37
CA VAL A 3 11.44 -14.95 1.98
C VAL A 3 12.87 -14.52 2.28
N PHE A 4 13.20 -13.25 2.05
CA PHE A 4 14.51 -12.70 2.37
C PHE A 4 14.49 -12.07 3.77
N VAL A 5 15.38 -12.53 4.64
CA VAL A 5 15.51 -11.98 5.99
C VAL A 5 16.70 -11.04 6.06
N ARG A 6 16.49 -9.81 6.53
CA ARG A 6 17.55 -8.86 6.87
C ARG A 6 17.67 -8.71 8.38
N PHE A 7 18.78 -9.18 8.93
CA PHE A 7 19.09 -9.05 10.36
C PHE A 7 19.93 -7.82 10.63
N ASN A 8 19.48 -6.88 11.48
CA ASN A 8 20.23 -5.68 11.89
C ASN A 8 20.96 -4.96 10.73
N SER A 9 20.26 -4.76 9.60
CA SER A 9 20.77 -4.01 8.43
C SER A 9 21.82 -4.73 7.57
N SER A 10 22.07 -6.02 7.80
CA SER A 10 22.96 -6.86 6.97
C SER A 10 22.39 -7.20 5.58
N HIS A 11 23.19 -7.92 4.77
CA HIS A 11 22.76 -8.49 3.49
C HIS A 11 21.60 -9.48 3.73
N GLY A 12 20.55 -9.39 2.92
CA GLY A 12 19.40 -10.28 3.05
C GLY A 12 19.78 -11.71 2.68
N PHE A 13 19.43 -12.70 3.50
CA PHE A 13 19.61 -14.11 3.18
C PHE A 13 18.26 -14.79 2.91
N PRO A 14 18.20 -15.74 1.96
CA PRO A 14 16.97 -16.46 1.67
C PRO A 14 16.67 -17.48 2.77
N VAL A 15 15.40 -17.53 3.18
CA VAL A 15 14.84 -18.54 4.07
C VAL A 15 13.63 -19.16 3.36
N GLU A 16 13.61 -20.47 3.28
CA GLU A 16 12.45 -21.22 2.79
C GLU A 16 11.42 -21.34 3.91
N VAL A 17 10.20 -20.92 3.62
CA VAL A 17 9.06 -20.99 4.54
C VAL A 17 7.84 -21.52 3.80
N ASP A 18 6.97 -22.22 4.50
CA ASP A 18 5.68 -22.66 3.98
C ASP A 18 4.56 -21.70 4.39
N SER A 19 3.43 -21.77 3.70
CA SER A 19 2.25 -20.94 4.00
C SER A 19 1.74 -21.13 5.44
N ALA A 20 1.95 -22.33 6.00
CA ALA A 20 1.57 -22.71 7.36
C ALA A 20 2.68 -22.46 8.40
N THR A 21 3.89 -22.06 7.98
CA THR A 21 4.98 -21.76 8.91
C THR A 21 4.60 -20.59 9.81
N SER A 22 4.87 -20.72 11.10
CA SER A 22 4.63 -19.65 12.07
C SER A 22 5.78 -18.63 12.07
N ILE A 23 5.48 -17.40 12.48
CA ILE A 23 6.52 -16.38 12.68
C ILE A 23 7.51 -16.80 13.78
N PHE A 24 7.07 -17.61 14.75
CA PHE A 24 7.98 -18.21 15.75
C PHE A 24 9.03 -19.12 15.12
N GLN A 25 8.63 -20.04 14.23
CA GLN A 25 9.57 -20.91 13.50
C GLN A 25 10.55 -20.10 12.64
N LEU A 26 10.08 -19.03 12.00
CA LEU A 26 10.95 -18.11 11.27
C LEU A 26 11.98 -17.43 12.20
N LYS A 27 11.56 -17.02 13.41
CA LYS A 27 12.49 -16.48 14.42
C LYS A 27 13.51 -17.52 14.87
N GLU A 28 13.10 -18.77 15.12
CA GLU A 28 14.01 -19.84 15.51
C GLU A 28 15.06 -20.12 14.43
N GLU A 29 14.67 -20.15 13.16
CA GLU A 29 15.61 -20.37 12.06
C GLU A 29 16.63 -19.21 11.96
N VAL A 30 16.17 -17.97 12.14
CA VAL A 30 17.04 -16.80 12.16
C VAL A 30 17.94 -16.79 13.40
N ALA A 31 17.41 -17.18 14.55
CA ALA A 31 18.13 -17.33 15.83
C ALA A 31 19.27 -18.35 15.72
N LYS A 32 19.00 -19.53 15.16
CA LYS A 32 20.00 -20.59 14.93
C LYS A 32 21.13 -20.12 14.02
N ARG A 33 20.80 -19.38 12.96
CA ARG A 33 21.80 -18.86 12.01
C ARG A 33 22.65 -17.72 12.56
N GLN A 34 22.06 -16.86 13.39
CA GLN A 34 22.74 -15.67 13.92
C GLN A 34 23.32 -15.89 15.33
N GLY A 35 23.03 -17.03 15.98
CA GLY A 35 23.54 -17.36 17.32
C GLY A 35 22.92 -16.51 18.44
N VAL A 36 21.70 -16.00 18.25
CA VAL A 36 20.98 -15.16 19.22
C VAL A 36 19.68 -15.82 19.66
N PRO A 37 19.21 -15.61 20.89
CA PRO A 37 18.02 -16.28 21.38
C PRO A 37 16.75 -15.70 20.73
N ALA A 38 15.81 -16.57 20.37
CA ALA A 38 14.63 -16.21 19.55
C ALA A 38 13.65 -15.26 20.25
N ASP A 39 13.67 -15.23 21.58
CA ASP A 39 12.87 -14.34 22.45
C ASP A 39 13.26 -12.86 22.29
N GLN A 40 14.53 -12.59 21.96
CA GLN A 40 15.04 -11.24 21.74
C GLN A 40 14.80 -10.72 20.32
N LEU A 41 14.29 -11.55 19.41
CA LEU A 41 14.06 -11.19 18.01
C LEU A 41 12.68 -10.58 17.79
N ARG A 42 12.65 -9.46 17.05
CA ARG A 42 11.41 -8.87 16.50
C ARG A 42 11.44 -8.95 14.99
N VAL A 43 10.35 -9.45 14.41
CA VAL A 43 10.15 -9.49 12.96
C VAL A 43 9.26 -8.31 12.59
N ILE A 44 9.74 -7.48 11.67
CA ILE A 44 9.06 -6.29 11.18
C ILE A 44 8.79 -6.46 9.69
N PHE A 45 7.54 -6.29 9.29
CA PHE A 45 7.12 -6.30 7.90
C PHE A 45 6.09 -5.20 7.66
N ALA A 46 6.27 -4.44 6.58
CA ALA A 46 5.31 -3.42 6.13
C ALA A 46 4.85 -2.44 7.23
N GLY A 47 5.79 -1.96 8.06
CA GLY A 47 5.51 -0.99 9.13
C GLY A 47 4.93 -1.57 10.41
N LYS A 48 4.84 -2.90 10.52
CA LYS A 48 4.30 -3.62 11.68
C LYS A 48 5.26 -4.65 12.24
N GLU A 49 5.20 -4.84 13.55
CA GLU A 49 5.77 -6.01 14.21
C GLU A 49 4.83 -7.22 14.03
N LEU A 50 5.37 -8.34 13.55
CA LEU A 50 4.66 -9.60 13.42
C LEU A 50 4.76 -10.39 14.73
N ARG A 51 3.61 -10.82 15.26
CA ARG A 51 3.51 -11.68 16.45
C ARG A 51 3.89 -13.13 16.15
N ASN A 52 4.34 -13.84 17.17
CA ASN A 52 4.79 -15.24 17.07
C ASN A 52 3.67 -16.21 16.61
N ASP A 53 2.43 -15.90 16.98
CA ASP A 53 1.25 -16.75 16.72
C ASP A 53 0.70 -16.60 15.28
N LEU A 54 1.22 -15.64 14.51
CA LEU A 54 0.80 -15.43 13.13
C LEU A 54 1.47 -16.45 12.21
N VAL A 55 0.75 -16.83 11.15
CA VAL A 55 1.26 -17.68 10.06
C VAL A 55 1.62 -16.83 8.85
N VAL A 56 2.61 -17.26 8.06
CA VAL A 56 3.10 -16.51 6.88
C VAL A 56 1.97 -16.10 5.93
N GLN A 57 1.01 -17.01 5.68
CA GLN A 57 -0.14 -16.73 4.82
C GLN A 57 -1.03 -15.58 5.31
N SER A 58 -1.10 -15.35 6.63
CA SER A 58 -1.92 -14.29 7.24
C SER A 58 -1.27 -12.90 7.16
N CYS A 59 0.04 -12.85 6.90
CA CYS A 59 0.86 -11.65 6.89
C CYS A 59 0.99 -11.00 5.50
N ASP A 60 0.28 -11.52 4.49
CA ASP A 60 0.36 -11.09 3.08
C ASP A 60 1.82 -11.09 2.54
N LEU A 61 2.63 -12.04 3.03
CA LEU A 61 4.00 -12.27 2.57
C LEU A 61 3.97 -13.00 1.23
N GLY A 62 4.42 -12.32 0.17
CA GLY A 62 4.57 -12.91 -1.16
C GLY A 62 5.96 -13.51 -1.39
N GLN A 63 6.11 -14.25 -2.49
CA GLN A 63 7.39 -14.80 -2.94
C GLN A 63 8.47 -13.68 -3.03
N GLN A 64 9.65 -13.95 -2.47
CA GLN A 64 10.80 -13.04 -2.41
C GLN A 64 10.51 -11.71 -1.69
N SER A 65 9.54 -11.69 -0.76
CA SER A 65 9.35 -10.55 0.13
C SER A 65 10.52 -10.41 1.11
N ILE A 66 10.85 -9.17 1.51
CA ILE A 66 11.91 -8.88 2.48
C ILE A 66 11.26 -8.59 3.84
N VAL A 67 11.71 -9.29 4.87
CA VAL A 67 11.35 -9.06 6.28
C VAL A 67 12.57 -8.58 7.05
N HIS A 68 12.36 -7.64 7.96
CA HIS A 68 13.43 -7.09 8.80
C HIS A 68 13.38 -7.73 10.17
N VAL A 69 14.49 -8.30 10.62
CA VAL A 69 14.63 -8.85 11.96
C VAL A 69 15.60 -7.97 12.72
N VAL A 70 15.14 -7.47 13.87
CA VAL A 70 15.95 -6.65 14.77
C VAL A 70 16.08 -7.33 16.11
N LEU A 71 17.27 -7.23 16.70
CA LEU A 71 17.51 -7.66 18.07
C LEU A 71 17.00 -6.57 19.01
N ARG A 72 16.17 -6.93 19.99
CA ARG A 72 15.91 -6.03 21.11
C ARG A 72 17.21 -5.89 21.89
N PRO A 73 17.74 -4.67 22.12
CA PRO A 73 18.79 -4.50 23.11
C PRO A 73 18.21 -4.92 24.46
N GLY A 74 18.67 -6.06 24.97
CA GLY A 74 18.30 -6.52 26.30
C GLY A 74 18.77 -5.50 27.33
N ARG A 75 17.87 -5.08 28.22
CA ARG A 75 18.32 -4.58 29.51
C ARG A 75 18.99 -5.76 30.22
N GLU A 76 20.30 -5.73 30.34
CA GLU A 76 20.97 -6.54 31.35
C GLU A 76 20.53 -6.03 32.72
N GLY A 77 19.79 -6.87 33.44
CA GLY A 77 19.37 -6.66 34.82
C GLY A 77 18.93 -8.03 35.39
N PRO A 78 19.46 -8.46 36.54
CA PRO A 78 19.56 -9.88 36.87
C PRO A 78 18.22 -10.49 37.30
N ALA A 79 18.10 -11.80 37.06
CA ALA A 79 17.01 -12.64 37.54
C ALA A 79 16.88 -12.57 39.07
N MET A 80 15.67 -12.29 39.56
CA MET A 80 15.19 -12.87 40.82
C MET A 80 13.69 -13.15 40.73
N ALA A 81 13.36 -14.40 41.01
CA ALA A 81 12.02 -14.91 41.20
C ALA A 81 11.46 -14.46 42.56
N ALA A 82 10.18 -14.08 42.59
CA ALA A 82 9.27 -14.33 43.72
C ALA A 82 7.83 -14.04 43.26
N GLY A 83 6.91 -14.96 43.57
CA GLY A 83 5.51 -14.88 43.17
C GLY A 83 4.68 -13.91 44.02
N GLY A 84 3.42 -13.73 43.61
CA GLY A 84 2.41 -13.03 44.41
C GLY A 84 1.31 -12.38 43.57
N ASP A 85 0.17 -13.06 43.52
CA ASP A 85 -1.21 -12.59 43.36
C ASP A 85 -1.65 -11.62 42.24
N ARG A 86 -2.58 -12.14 41.43
CA ARG A 86 -3.56 -11.38 40.65
C ARG A 86 -4.57 -10.69 41.58
N PRO A 87 -5.10 -9.53 41.15
CA PRO A 87 -6.55 -9.41 41.04
C PRO A 87 -7.01 -9.02 39.63
N PRO A 88 -8.27 -9.33 39.27
CA PRO A 88 -8.75 -9.25 37.90
C PRO A 88 -9.49 -7.95 37.58
N GLY A 89 -9.24 -7.43 36.37
CA GLY A 89 -10.27 -6.85 35.52
C GLY A 89 -10.57 -5.36 35.68
N THR A 90 -10.08 -4.57 34.72
CA THR A 90 -10.83 -3.44 34.16
C THR A 90 -10.61 -3.37 32.65
N ALA A 91 -11.65 -3.81 31.94
CA ALA A 91 -12.14 -3.35 30.64
C ALA A 91 -11.13 -2.71 29.67
N GLY A 92 -10.61 -3.54 28.76
CA GLY A 92 -11.01 -3.48 27.35
C GLY A 92 -10.94 -2.12 26.65
N ALA A 93 -9.80 -1.44 26.68
CA ALA A 93 -9.45 -0.56 25.57
C ALA A 93 -9.03 -1.45 24.39
N PHE A 94 -9.95 -1.71 23.46
CA PHE A 94 -9.58 -2.12 22.11
C PHE A 94 -8.74 -1.00 21.50
N ALA A 95 -7.44 -0.99 21.79
CA ALA A 95 -6.49 -0.25 20.99
C ALA A 95 -6.66 -0.79 19.57
N ARG A 96 -7.22 0.04 18.68
CA ARG A 96 -7.31 -0.26 17.25
C ARG A 96 -5.93 -0.71 16.81
N GLU A 97 -5.77 -2.00 16.53
CA GLU A 97 -4.51 -2.51 16.01
C GLU A 97 -4.20 -1.73 14.73
N PRO A 98 -3.00 -1.17 14.57
CA PRO A 98 -2.65 -0.47 13.34
C PRO A 98 -2.91 -1.43 12.17
N GLU A 99 -3.47 -0.96 11.05
CA GLU A 99 -3.71 -1.79 9.86
C GLU A 99 -2.42 -2.00 9.06
N SER A 100 -2.28 -3.15 8.39
CA SER A 100 -1.04 -3.49 7.69
C SER A 100 -0.98 -2.65 6.42
N LEU A 101 0.19 -2.11 6.05
CA LEU A 101 0.31 -1.37 4.79
C LEU A 101 -0.04 -2.22 3.56
N THR A 102 -0.12 -3.55 3.71
CA THR A 102 -0.63 -4.48 2.68
C THR A 102 -2.15 -4.46 2.50
N ARG A 103 -2.90 -3.89 3.44
CA ARG A 103 -4.37 -3.89 3.49
C ARG A 103 -5.00 -2.51 3.44
N VAL A 104 -4.19 -1.46 3.32
CA VAL A 104 -4.68 -0.09 3.26
C VAL A 104 -5.32 0.17 1.90
N ASP A 105 -6.49 0.81 1.91
CA ASP A 105 -7.16 1.27 0.71
C ASP A 105 -7.56 2.75 0.79
N PHE A 106 -7.23 3.50 -0.25
CA PHE A 106 -7.63 4.90 -0.40
C PHE A 106 -8.69 5.10 -1.50
N SER A 107 -9.22 4.03 -2.11
CA SER A 107 -10.20 4.12 -3.20
C SER A 107 -11.50 4.81 -2.78
N SER A 108 -11.93 4.68 -1.52
CA SER A 108 -13.09 5.38 -0.95
C SER A 108 -12.90 6.90 -0.92
N SER A 109 -11.67 7.37 -0.71
CA SER A 109 -11.29 8.78 -0.78
C SER A 109 -11.17 9.29 -2.22
N VAL A 110 -11.08 8.38 -3.20
CA VAL A 110 -10.82 8.70 -4.61
C VAL A 110 -12.06 8.59 -5.50
N LEU A 111 -12.94 7.62 -5.26
CA LEU A 111 -14.11 7.37 -6.10
C LEU A 111 -15.29 8.26 -5.69
N PRO A 112 -16.01 8.88 -6.65
CA PRO A 112 -17.19 9.70 -6.35
C PRO A 112 -18.28 8.88 -5.66
N THR A 113 -18.86 9.46 -4.59
CA THR A 113 -19.85 8.81 -3.71
C THR A 113 -21.16 8.48 -4.41
N ASP A 114 -21.53 9.28 -5.40
CA ASP A 114 -22.77 9.13 -6.17
C ASP A 114 -22.48 8.91 -7.65
N SER A 115 -23.05 7.84 -8.21
CA SER A 115 -23.18 7.62 -9.66
C SER A 115 -24.25 8.56 -10.27
N ALA A 116 -24.17 9.86 -9.98
CA ALA A 116 -25.09 10.85 -10.53
C ALA A 116 -24.44 11.56 -11.72
N GLY A 117 -24.71 11.07 -12.93
CA GLY A 117 -24.37 11.78 -14.15
C GLY A 117 -24.41 10.91 -15.39
N LEU A 118 -25.54 10.94 -16.09
CA LEU A 118 -25.84 10.34 -17.41
C LEU A 118 -26.47 8.95 -17.39
N ALA A 119 -27.67 8.85 -16.81
CA ALA A 119 -28.66 7.89 -17.29
C ALA A 119 -29.29 8.45 -18.58
N VAL A 120 -28.91 7.87 -19.72
CA VAL A 120 -29.66 8.01 -20.98
C VAL A 120 -30.99 7.30 -20.78
N ILE A 121 -32.09 8.05 -20.87
CA ILE A 121 -33.44 7.49 -21.00
C ILE A 121 -33.52 6.82 -22.36
N LEU A 122 -33.57 5.50 -22.40
CA LEU A 122 -34.41 4.71 -23.31
C LEU A 122 -34.75 3.37 -22.62
N HIS A 123 -36.02 3.21 -22.25
CA HIS A 123 -36.64 1.93 -21.94
C HIS A 123 -36.80 1.12 -23.24
N ASP A 124 -36.50 -0.18 -23.21
CA ASP A 124 -37.51 -1.22 -23.50
C ASP A 124 -37.01 -2.61 -23.04
N ASP A 125 -37.97 -3.51 -22.82
CA ASP A 125 -37.91 -4.69 -21.96
C ASP A 125 -37.20 -5.92 -22.55
N ARG A 126 -36.55 -6.72 -21.70
CA ARG A 126 -36.71 -8.20 -21.74
C ARG A 126 -36.13 -8.96 -20.54
N GLU A 127 -37.00 -9.80 -20.01
CA GLU A 127 -36.86 -10.70 -18.87
C GLU A 127 -35.77 -11.78 -19.01
N GLY A 128 -35.24 -12.19 -17.86
CA GLY A 128 -35.07 -13.62 -17.54
C GLY A 128 -33.74 -14.28 -17.91
N ALA A 129 -32.77 -14.26 -16.98
CA ALA A 129 -31.85 -15.40 -16.80
C ALA A 129 -31.14 -15.32 -15.43
N ALA A 130 -31.76 -15.93 -14.42
CA ALA A 130 -31.07 -16.35 -13.21
C ALA A 130 -30.06 -17.45 -13.57
N ARG A 131 -28.74 -17.19 -13.45
CA ARG A 131 -27.72 -18.26 -13.47
C ARG A 131 -26.59 -17.99 -12.48
N THR A 132 -26.64 -18.79 -11.41
CA THR A 132 -25.53 -19.51 -10.78
C THR A 132 -24.34 -18.69 -10.27
N VAL A 133 -24.36 -18.41 -8.97
CA VAL A 133 -23.21 -18.01 -8.16
C VAL A 133 -22.22 -19.18 -8.08
N GLY A 134 -21.29 -19.25 -9.05
CA GLY A 134 -20.05 -19.98 -8.92
C GLY A 134 -19.11 -19.19 -8.03
N ARG A 135 -18.87 -19.68 -6.82
CA ARG A 135 -17.98 -19.10 -5.80
C ARG A 135 -16.52 -19.25 -6.26
N PRO A 136 -15.74 -18.18 -6.54
CA PRO A 136 -14.31 -18.33 -6.72
C PRO A 136 -13.67 -18.46 -5.33
N ALA A 137 -13.04 -19.60 -5.08
CA ALA A 137 -12.09 -19.77 -4.00
C ALA A 137 -10.84 -18.93 -4.33
N GLY A 138 -10.63 -17.87 -3.56
CA GLY A 138 -9.49 -16.96 -3.70
C GLY A 138 -9.94 -15.54 -3.40
N ARG A 139 -9.61 -15.03 -2.20
CA ARG A 139 -9.82 -13.60 -1.91
C ARG A 139 -9.00 -12.80 -2.94
N PRO A 140 -9.62 -11.94 -3.77
CA PRO A 140 -8.87 -11.18 -4.76
C PRO A 140 -7.87 -10.30 -4.02
N ALA A 141 -6.62 -10.28 -4.51
CA ALA A 141 -5.61 -9.37 -4.01
C ALA A 141 -6.15 -7.95 -4.17
N TYR A 142 -6.46 -7.32 -3.04
CA TYR A 142 -7.00 -5.97 -3.01
C TYR A 142 -5.88 -5.00 -3.41
N ASN A 143 -5.85 -4.63 -4.69
CA ASN A 143 -4.78 -3.82 -5.26
C ASN A 143 -5.14 -2.33 -5.19
N SER A 144 -5.03 -1.72 -4.00
CA SER A 144 -5.41 -0.31 -3.79
C SER A 144 -4.54 0.70 -4.53
N PHE A 145 -3.30 0.33 -4.85
CA PHE A 145 -2.27 1.25 -5.33
C PHE A 145 -1.77 0.84 -6.71
N TYR A 146 -1.53 1.83 -7.55
CA TYR A 146 -0.93 1.66 -8.86
C TYR A 146 0.37 2.44 -8.94
N VAL A 147 1.37 1.85 -9.60
CA VAL A 147 2.69 2.44 -9.81
C VAL A 147 3.09 2.33 -11.27
N TYR A 148 3.94 3.23 -11.74
CA TYR A 148 4.66 3.03 -12.99
C TYR A 148 5.97 2.29 -12.72
N CYS A 149 6.07 1.05 -13.17
CA CYS A 149 7.30 0.28 -13.05
C CYS A 149 8.21 0.58 -14.26
N LYS A 150 9.38 1.19 -13.99
CA LYS A 150 10.37 1.55 -15.01
C LYS A 150 11.02 0.34 -15.70
N GLY A 151 11.10 -0.80 -15.01
CA GLY A 151 11.67 -2.03 -15.52
C GLY A 151 11.60 -3.13 -14.46
N PRO A 152 11.35 -4.39 -14.83
CA PRO A 152 11.23 -4.91 -16.20
C PRO A 152 9.86 -4.69 -16.86
N CYS A 153 8.83 -4.19 -16.16
CA CYS A 153 7.47 -4.16 -16.71
C CYS A 153 7.20 -3.07 -17.75
N GLN A 154 7.79 -1.88 -17.60
CA GLN A 154 7.57 -0.71 -18.47
C GLN A 154 6.09 -0.34 -18.68
N ARG A 155 5.26 -0.53 -17.65
CA ARG A 155 3.82 -0.23 -17.68
C ARG A 155 3.28 0.05 -16.29
N VAL A 156 2.04 0.53 -16.23
CA VAL A 156 1.28 0.62 -14.98
C VAL A 156 1.06 -0.77 -14.42
N GLN A 157 1.42 -0.93 -13.15
CA GLN A 157 1.30 -2.18 -12.40
C GLN A 157 0.72 -1.90 -11.01
N PRO A 158 0.14 -2.91 -10.34
CA PRO A 158 -0.20 -2.76 -8.94
C PRO A 158 1.06 -2.51 -8.09
N GLY A 159 0.89 -1.69 -7.06
CA GLY A 159 1.94 -1.22 -6.18
C GLY A 159 1.79 -1.77 -4.77
N LYS A 160 2.92 -1.98 -4.09
CA LYS A 160 3.00 -2.29 -2.66
C LYS A 160 3.47 -1.05 -1.91
N LEU A 161 2.67 -0.60 -0.94
CA LEU A 161 3.07 0.45 -0.01
C LEU A 161 4.05 -0.10 1.04
N ARG A 162 5.11 0.66 1.30
CA ARG A 162 6.16 0.35 2.28
C ARG A 162 6.56 1.64 3.01
N VAL A 163 7.19 1.47 4.16
CA VAL A 163 7.67 2.56 5.00
C VAL A 163 9.11 2.30 5.44
N ARG A 164 9.90 3.37 5.51
CA ARG A 164 11.24 3.40 6.09
C ARG A 164 11.38 4.56 7.08
N CYS A 165 12.38 4.47 7.94
CA CYS A 165 12.78 5.56 8.81
C CYS A 165 13.42 6.67 7.99
N GLY A 166 12.92 7.90 8.12
CA GLY A 166 13.50 9.06 7.42
C GLY A 166 14.94 9.35 7.83
N THR A 167 15.35 8.95 9.05
CA THR A 167 16.70 9.20 9.58
C THR A 167 17.72 8.15 9.10
N CYS A 168 17.47 6.86 9.32
CA CYS A 168 18.42 5.79 8.98
C CYS A 168 18.14 5.11 7.64
N GLN A 169 17.04 5.46 6.97
CA GLN A 169 16.62 4.91 5.66
C GLN A 169 16.33 3.39 5.68
N GLN A 170 16.14 2.80 6.87
CA GLN A 170 15.82 1.38 7.03
C GLN A 170 14.32 1.15 7.19
N ALA A 171 13.82 0.04 6.65
CA ALA A 171 12.42 -0.39 6.77
C ALA A 171 12.14 -1.13 8.11
N THR A 172 12.70 -0.60 9.20
CA THR A 172 12.55 -1.05 10.59
C THR A 172 11.66 -0.12 11.41
N LEU A 173 11.01 0.85 10.77
CA LEU A 173 10.11 1.79 11.44
C LEU A 173 8.73 1.17 11.64
N THR A 174 8.26 1.17 12.89
CA THR A 174 6.90 0.73 13.26
C THR A 174 5.98 1.92 13.41
N LEU A 175 4.80 1.87 12.80
CA LEU A 175 3.79 2.93 12.85
C LEU A 175 2.81 2.69 14.01
N ALA A 176 2.47 3.75 14.76
CA ALA A 176 1.44 3.68 15.79
C ALA A 176 0.03 3.57 15.19
N GLN A 177 -0.20 4.22 14.04
CA GLN A 177 -1.43 4.17 13.26
C GLN A 177 -1.08 4.00 11.78
N GLY A 178 -1.88 3.22 11.04
CA GLY A 178 -1.74 3.10 9.59
C GLY A 178 -2.21 4.38 8.86
N PRO A 179 -1.70 4.67 7.65
CA PRO A 179 -2.16 5.80 6.85
C PRO A 179 -3.62 5.61 6.44
N SER A 180 -4.37 6.70 6.40
CA SER A 180 -5.80 6.71 6.10
C SER A 180 -6.15 7.35 4.74
N CYS A 181 -5.22 8.15 4.21
CA CYS A 181 -5.39 8.85 2.94
C CYS A 181 -4.06 9.02 2.19
N TRP A 182 -4.13 9.48 0.94
CA TRP A 182 -2.93 9.77 0.14
C TRP A 182 -2.04 10.83 0.77
N ASP A 183 -2.60 11.85 1.44
CA ASP A 183 -1.81 12.91 2.07
C ASP A 183 -0.88 12.37 3.16
N ASP A 184 -1.36 11.40 3.95
CA ASP A 184 -0.56 10.73 4.99
C ASP A 184 0.69 10.04 4.42
N VAL A 185 0.64 9.64 3.14
CA VAL A 185 1.69 8.89 2.47
C VAL A 185 2.59 9.79 1.62
N LEU A 186 2.01 10.80 0.95
CA LEU A 186 2.72 11.65 -0.01
C LEU A 186 3.39 12.85 0.66
N ILE A 187 2.84 13.37 1.77
CA ILE A 187 3.40 14.54 2.46
C ILE A 187 4.55 14.09 3.38
N PRO A 188 5.77 14.59 3.17
CA PRO A 188 6.92 14.23 4.00
C PRO A 188 6.69 14.57 5.49
N LYS A 189 7.16 13.70 6.39
CA LYS A 189 7.13 13.89 7.85
C LYS A 189 5.73 14.02 8.48
N ARG A 190 4.67 13.74 7.72
CA ARG A 190 3.29 13.79 8.23
C ARG A 190 3.00 12.69 9.25
N MET A 191 3.51 11.48 8.99
CA MET A 191 3.35 10.35 9.90
C MET A 191 4.59 10.14 10.76
N ARG A 192 4.34 9.71 12.00
CA ARG A 192 5.36 9.37 12.98
C ARG A 192 5.31 7.88 13.31
N GLY A 193 6.47 7.35 13.69
CA GLY A 193 6.61 6.00 14.22
C GLY A 193 7.86 5.91 15.08
N GLU A 194 8.24 4.69 15.42
CA GLU A 194 9.44 4.40 16.20
C GLU A 194 10.36 3.53 15.37
N CYS A 195 11.58 3.99 15.14
CA CYS A 195 12.60 3.19 14.47
C CYS A 195 13.14 2.13 15.43
N GLN A 196 13.11 0.86 14.99
CA GLN A 196 13.60 -0.26 15.79
C GLN A 196 15.06 -0.64 15.46
N SER A 197 15.75 0.17 14.65
CA SER A 197 17.18 -0.02 14.40
C SER A 197 18.00 0.36 15.64
N PRO A 198 19.05 -0.41 15.97
CA PRO A 198 19.87 -0.16 17.14
C PRO A 198 20.52 1.22 17.05
N GLY A 199 20.36 2.04 18.10
CA GLY A 199 20.97 3.37 18.20
C GLY A 199 20.33 4.46 17.33
N CYS A 200 19.15 4.24 16.73
CA CYS A 200 18.49 5.24 15.89
C CYS A 200 17.35 5.95 16.65
N PRO A 201 17.42 7.28 16.87
CA PRO A 201 16.34 8.07 17.47
C PRO A 201 15.26 8.49 16.44
N GLY A 202 15.22 7.86 15.27
CA GLY A 202 14.38 8.29 14.16
C GLY A 202 12.89 8.05 14.41
N THR A 203 12.09 9.10 14.29
CA THR A 203 10.63 9.04 14.49
C THR A 203 9.81 9.39 13.26
N SER A 204 10.45 9.91 12.20
CA SER A 204 9.77 10.29 10.96
C SER A 204 9.56 9.09 10.06
N ALA A 205 8.32 8.84 9.64
CA ALA A 205 8.00 7.87 8.61
C ALA A 205 8.23 8.45 7.22
N GLU A 206 8.85 7.67 6.34
CA GLU A 206 8.98 7.96 4.92
C GLU A 206 8.40 6.80 4.13
N PHE A 207 7.37 7.08 3.33
CA PHE A 207 6.71 6.07 2.53
C PHE A 207 7.32 5.96 1.15
N PHE A 208 7.29 4.76 0.60
CA PHE A 208 7.69 4.49 -0.76
C PHE A 208 6.87 3.33 -1.33
N PHE A 209 6.82 3.26 -2.65
CA PHE A 209 6.06 2.24 -3.37
C PHE A 209 7.00 1.33 -4.17
N LYS A 210 6.58 0.08 -4.32
CA LYS A 210 7.29 -0.93 -5.11
C LYS A 210 6.33 -1.61 -6.08
N CYS A 211 6.81 -2.02 -7.24
CA CYS A 211 6.04 -2.86 -8.15
C CYS A 211 5.71 -4.21 -7.47
N SER A 212 4.46 -4.66 -7.60
CA SER A 212 4.06 -5.97 -7.07
C SER A 212 4.22 -7.11 -8.07
N ALA A 213 4.38 -6.80 -9.36
CA ALA A 213 4.36 -7.77 -10.45
C ALA A 213 5.65 -8.59 -10.58
N HIS A 214 6.73 -8.16 -9.93
CA HIS A 214 8.00 -8.88 -9.90
C HIS A 214 8.68 -8.68 -8.54
N PRO A 215 9.66 -9.53 -8.19
CA PRO A 215 10.53 -9.31 -7.03
C PRO A 215 11.28 -7.98 -7.19
N THR A 216 11.33 -7.19 -6.12
CA THR A 216 11.99 -5.87 -6.10
C THR A 216 12.90 -5.76 -4.88
N SER A 217 14.12 -5.25 -5.08
CA SER A 217 15.03 -4.93 -3.97
C SER A 217 14.52 -3.75 -3.12
N ASP A 218 15.08 -3.50 -1.94
CA ASP A 218 14.71 -2.33 -1.11
C ASP A 218 15.04 -0.98 -1.72
N LYS A 219 16.02 -0.93 -2.63
CA LYS A 219 16.43 0.30 -3.30
C LYS A 219 15.58 0.61 -4.53
N GLU A 220 14.91 -0.41 -5.09
CA GLU A 220 14.02 -0.25 -6.24
C GLU A 220 12.67 0.31 -5.78
N THR A 221 12.49 1.61 -5.98
CA THR A 221 11.21 2.30 -5.76
C THR A 221 10.52 2.60 -7.08
N SER A 222 9.21 2.52 -7.10
CA SER A 222 8.36 2.93 -8.23
C SER A 222 7.53 4.15 -7.84
N VAL A 223 7.20 5.00 -8.82
CA VAL A 223 6.39 6.20 -8.58
C VAL A 223 4.91 5.80 -8.46
N ALA A 224 4.25 6.27 -7.40
CA ALA A 224 2.82 6.07 -7.22
C ALA A 224 2.00 6.93 -8.17
N LEU A 225 1.00 6.33 -8.78
CA LEU A 225 0.03 7.00 -9.63
C LEU A 225 -1.26 7.16 -8.82
N ASN A 226 -1.29 8.18 -7.97
CA ASN A 226 -2.36 8.43 -6.99
C ASN A 226 -3.73 8.73 -7.60
N LEU A 227 -3.79 9.11 -8.88
CA LEU A 227 -5.05 9.31 -9.62
C LEU A 227 -5.62 8.02 -10.19
N ILE A 228 -4.84 6.94 -10.25
CA ILE A 228 -5.28 5.64 -10.76
C ILE A 228 -5.79 4.81 -9.59
N THR A 229 -6.99 4.26 -9.73
CA THR A 229 -7.63 3.43 -8.72
C THR A 229 -8.35 2.24 -9.34
N THR A 230 -8.61 1.22 -8.53
CA THR A 230 -9.41 0.07 -8.94
C THR A 230 -10.86 0.51 -9.07
N ASN A 231 -11.50 0.14 -10.17
CA ASN A 231 -12.90 0.46 -10.40
C ASN A 231 -13.83 -0.49 -9.65
N SER A 232 -13.82 -0.43 -8.31
CA SER A 232 -14.64 -1.29 -7.44
C SER A 232 -16.13 -1.01 -7.53
N ARG A 233 -16.52 0.18 -8.00
CA ARG A 233 -17.92 0.62 -8.15
C ARG A 233 -18.48 0.42 -9.56
N GLY A 234 -17.70 -0.12 -10.50
CA GLY A 234 -18.15 -0.34 -11.87
C GLY A 234 -18.52 0.93 -12.63
N ILE A 235 -17.84 2.05 -12.35
CA ILE A 235 -18.10 3.35 -12.98
C ILE A 235 -17.69 3.29 -14.46
N THR A 236 -18.55 3.78 -15.34
CA THR A 236 -18.30 3.81 -16.78
C THR A 236 -17.25 4.87 -17.14
N CYS A 237 -16.47 4.60 -18.19
CA CYS A 237 -15.54 5.55 -18.74
C CYS A 237 -16.30 6.72 -19.39
N ILE A 238 -15.93 7.97 -19.09
CA ILE A 238 -16.57 9.15 -19.66
C ILE A 238 -16.51 9.25 -21.19
N THR A 239 -15.49 8.66 -21.81
CA THR A 239 -15.28 8.76 -23.27
C THR A 239 -15.85 7.57 -24.04
N CYS A 240 -15.61 6.33 -23.59
CA CYS A 240 -16.04 5.13 -24.32
C CYS A 240 -17.24 4.43 -23.68
N THR A 241 -17.72 4.88 -22.52
CA THR A 241 -18.82 4.28 -21.74
C THR A 241 -18.58 2.85 -21.24
N ASP A 242 -17.49 2.19 -21.66
CA ASP A 242 -17.09 0.88 -21.14
C ASP A 242 -16.76 0.93 -19.63
N ILE A 243 -17.07 -0.15 -18.93
CA ILE A 243 -16.58 -0.41 -17.58
C ILE A 243 -15.23 -1.12 -17.67
N ARG A 244 -14.16 -0.45 -17.21
CA ARG A 244 -12.80 -1.01 -17.19
C ARG A 244 -12.16 -0.87 -15.81
N SER A 245 -11.08 -1.60 -15.57
CA SER A 245 -10.28 -1.49 -14.35
C SER A 245 -8.80 -1.78 -14.64
N PRO A 246 -7.85 -0.98 -14.13
CA PRO A 246 -8.07 0.26 -13.37
C PRO A 246 -8.58 1.44 -14.20
N VAL A 247 -8.97 2.51 -13.51
CA VAL A 247 -9.41 3.79 -14.08
C VAL A 247 -8.63 4.94 -13.46
N LEU A 248 -8.52 6.05 -14.21
CA LEU A 248 -8.00 7.32 -13.71
C LEU A 248 -9.17 8.21 -13.31
N VAL A 249 -9.07 8.83 -12.14
CA VAL A 249 -10.05 9.79 -11.61
C VAL A 249 -9.45 11.18 -11.61
N PHE A 250 -10.04 12.10 -12.38
CA PHE A 250 -9.63 13.50 -12.41
C PHE A 250 -9.99 14.20 -11.09
N GLN A 251 -9.17 15.17 -10.67
CA GLN A 251 -9.41 15.99 -9.47
C GLN A 251 -10.34 17.19 -9.74
N CYS A 252 -11.32 17.05 -10.63
CA CYS A 252 -12.34 18.09 -10.86
C CYS A 252 -13.52 17.92 -9.88
N ASN A 253 -14.41 18.92 -9.79
CA ASN A 253 -15.56 18.91 -8.87
C ASN A 253 -16.44 17.65 -9.00
N HIS A 254 -16.57 17.10 -10.21
CA HIS A 254 -17.38 15.91 -10.49
C HIS A 254 -16.58 14.61 -10.46
N ARG A 255 -15.27 14.66 -10.18
CA ARG A 255 -14.37 13.50 -10.14
C ARG A 255 -14.51 12.57 -11.34
N HIS A 256 -14.48 13.15 -12.55
CA HIS A 256 -14.70 12.39 -13.79
C HIS A 256 -13.72 11.21 -13.91
N VAL A 257 -14.25 10.08 -14.38
CA VAL A 257 -13.53 8.81 -14.50
C VAL A 257 -13.26 8.49 -15.97
N ILE A 258 -12.01 8.12 -16.28
CA ILE A 258 -11.58 7.72 -17.63
C ILE A 258 -10.78 6.41 -17.55
N CYS A 259 -10.98 5.50 -18.50
CA CYS A 259 -10.17 4.28 -18.59
C CYS A 259 -8.75 4.59 -19.10
N LEU A 260 -7.77 3.72 -18.81
CA LEU A 260 -6.38 3.97 -19.18
C LEU A 260 -6.16 4.04 -20.70
N ASP A 261 -6.91 3.28 -21.49
CA ASP A 261 -6.79 3.28 -22.95
C ASP A 261 -7.24 4.62 -23.54
N CYS A 262 -8.39 5.14 -23.10
CA CYS A 262 -8.87 6.45 -23.52
C CYS A 262 -8.00 7.57 -22.97
N PHE A 263 -7.42 7.42 -21.77
CA PHE A 263 -6.46 8.37 -21.23
C PHE A 263 -5.18 8.42 -22.07
N HIS A 264 -4.65 7.27 -22.48
CA HIS A 264 -3.50 7.21 -23.39
C HIS A 264 -3.80 7.92 -24.71
N LEU A 265 -4.94 7.61 -25.33
CA LEU A 265 -5.37 8.25 -26.58
C LEU A 265 -5.51 9.77 -26.40
N TYR A 266 -6.17 10.22 -25.33
CA TYR A 266 -6.31 11.64 -25.01
C TYR A 266 -4.95 12.34 -24.88
N CYS A 267 -4.00 11.74 -24.17
CA CYS A 267 -2.64 12.27 -24.01
C CYS A 267 -1.91 12.38 -25.36
N VAL A 268 -1.94 11.32 -26.18
CA VAL A 268 -1.27 11.30 -27.48
C VAL A 268 -1.85 12.35 -28.43
N THR A 269 -3.19 12.44 -28.52
CA THR A 269 -3.86 13.45 -29.34
C THR A 269 -3.46 14.87 -28.91
N ARG A 270 -3.53 15.18 -27.61
CA ARG A 270 -3.17 16.52 -27.10
C ARG A 270 -1.68 16.82 -27.23
N LEU A 271 -0.82 15.80 -27.22
CA LEU A 271 0.62 15.96 -27.42
C LEU A 271 0.90 16.35 -28.88
N ASN A 272 0.31 15.63 -29.83
CA ASN A 272 0.45 15.91 -31.26
C ASN A 272 -0.09 17.30 -31.61
N ASP A 273 -1.20 17.71 -30.99
CA ASP A 273 -1.81 19.02 -31.19
C ASP A 273 -1.13 20.15 -30.41
N ARG A 274 -0.10 19.84 -29.60
CA ARG A 274 0.59 20.78 -28.69
C ARG A 274 -0.36 21.51 -27.73
N GLN A 275 -1.37 20.81 -27.23
CA GLN A 275 -2.43 21.34 -26.36
C GLN A 275 -2.23 20.99 -24.88
N PHE A 276 -1.01 20.65 -24.49
CA PHE A 276 -0.65 20.59 -23.08
C PHE A 276 -0.70 21.99 -22.47
N VAL A 277 -1.26 22.08 -21.27
CA VAL A 277 -1.42 23.34 -20.56
C VAL A 277 -0.23 23.51 -19.62
N HIS A 278 0.49 24.62 -19.76
CA HIS A 278 1.56 24.98 -18.85
C HIS A 278 0.99 25.70 -17.62
N ASP A 279 1.24 25.14 -16.45
CA ASP A 279 1.03 25.77 -15.15
C ASP A 279 2.39 26.19 -14.55
N PRO A 280 2.55 27.43 -14.05
CA PRO A 280 3.83 27.91 -13.51
C PRO A 280 4.38 27.11 -12.32
N GLN A 281 3.52 26.42 -11.56
CA GLN A 281 3.91 25.65 -10.38
C GLN A 281 3.99 24.15 -10.67
N LEU A 282 3.09 23.62 -11.52
CA LEU A 282 2.98 22.20 -11.81
C LEU A 282 3.73 21.77 -13.10
N GLY A 283 4.07 22.72 -13.98
CA GLY A 283 4.64 22.46 -15.30
C GLY A 283 3.58 22.12 -16.35
N TYR A 284 3.95 21.33 -17.36
CA TYR A 284 3.02 20.93 -18.43
C TYR A 284 2.12 19.77 -17.99
N SER A 285 0.80 19.99 -18.04
CA SER A 285 -0.20 19.00 -17.65
C SER A 285 -1.43 19.03 -18.57
N LEU A 286 -2.40 18.15 -18.30
CA LEU A 286 -3.67 18.08 -19.01
C LEU A 286 -4.85 18.28 -18.06
N PRO A 287 -5.86 19.07 -18.45
CA PRO A 287 -7.08 19.21 -17.67
C PRO A 287 -7.96 17.97 -17.79
N CYS A 288 -9.06 17.96 -17.04
CA CYS A 288 -10.10 16.96 -17.21
C CYS A 288 -10.66 16.97 -18.65
N VAL A 289 -10.87 15.79 -19.22
CA VAL A 289 -11.37 15.61 -20.60
C VAL A 289 -12.71 16.30 -20.85
N ALA A 290 -13.56 16.42 -19.82
CA ALA A 290 -14.86 17.09 -19.90
C ALA A 290 -14.76 18.64 -19.90
N VAL A 291 -13.63 19.20 -19.47
CA VAL A 291 -13.47 20.65 -19.37
C VAL A 291 -12.95 21.18 -20.70
N SER A 292 -13.90 21.41 -21.61
CA SER A 292 -13.70 22.23 -22.80
C SER A 292 -13.72 23.72 -22.40
N ARG A 293 -12.54 24.30 -22.19
CA ARG A 293 -12.23 25.75 -22.11
C ARG A 293 -13.06 26.63 -21.14
N ARG A 294 -12.29 27.40 -20.34
CA ARG A 294 -12.67 28.55 -19.49
C ARG A 294 -13.37 28.22 -18.18
N LEU A 295 -12.58 28.02 -17.13
CA LEU A 295 -12.75 28.70 -15.83
C LEU A 295 -11.44 28.50 -15.03
N PRO A 296 -10.84 29.57 -14.46
CA PRO A 296 -9.78 29.43 -13.49
C PRO A 296 -10.45 29.04 -12.17
N VAL A 297 -10.22 27.82 -11.69
CA VAL A 297 -10.59 27.49 -10.31
C VAL A 297 -9.38 26.89 -9.63
N CYS A 298 -8.57 27.80 -9.10
CA CYS A 298 -7.75 27.57 -7.92
C CYS A 298 -8.64 27.03 -6.79
N VAL A 299 -8.43 25.78 -6.37
CA VAL A 299 -8.65 25.23 -5.01
C VAL A 299 -7.92 23.87 -4.99
N CYS A 300 -6.87 23.54 -4.24
CA CYS A 300 -6.26 24.13 -3.06
C CYS A 300 -4.75 23.80 -3.04
N CYS A 301 -3.95 24.80 -2.70
CA CYS A 301 -2.69 24.61 -1.97
C CYS A 301 -2.96 23.87 -0.65
N TYR A 302 -2.12 22.89 -0.32
CA TYR A 302 -1.19 22.92 0.82
C TYR A 302 -0.14 21.81 0.63
#